data_AF-A0A369WU51-F1
#
_entry.id   AF-A0A369WU51-F1
#
_cell.length_a   1.000
_cell.length_b   1.000
_cell.length_c   1.000
_cell.angle_alpha   90.00
_cell.angle_beta   90.00
_cell.angle_gamma   90.00
#
_symmetry.space_group_name_H-M   'P 1'
#
loop_
_entity.id
_entity.type
_entity.pdbx_description
1 polymer ?
#
loop_
_entity_poly.entity_id
_entity_poly.type
_entity_poly.pdbx_seq_one_letter_code
_entity_poly.pdbx_strand_id
1 'polypeptide(L)'
;MAKRRLLEEQVKQLQAEAAERAQEPAIDPEKAQAEFDQLMAKANDLVLEGETAEAAKVQREAYKLLQPTAPTEPAPTVDAAQIREQVMQQIKVDDLVAAAKRDYPALDRDSESYNEAIEQRTASLERMYYAEGYTASQSVEKALADVVKLYDLAPVSETEVPETPPVQPKRDTSPDVRGSVAAANAQPPEPAAGVSTSAERPNQIDVATLSQDEFDALPESTLASLRGDSI
;
A
#
# COMPACT_ATOMS: atom_id res chain seq x y z
N MET A 1 11.77 1.74 5.36
CA MET A 1 12.53 0.80 6.22
C MET A 1 11.87 0.52 7.58
N ALA A 2 11.54 1.53 8.41
CA ALA A 2 10.94 1.31 9.73
C ALA A 2 9.57 0.59 9.68
N LYS A 3 8.68 1.02 8.78
CA LYS A 3 7.35 0.38 8.55
C LYS A 3 7.46 -1.09 8.12
N ARG A 4 8.49 -1.44 7.35
CA ARG A 4 8.76 -2.81 6.89
C ARG A 4 9.18 -3.72 8.05
N ARG A 5 10.10 -3.25 8.89
CA ARG A 5 10.50 -4.00 10.10
C ARG A 5 9.32 -4.19 11.06
N LEU A 6 8.49 -3.17 11.23
CA LEU A 6 7.28 -3.25 12.06
C LEU A 6 6.31 -4.33 11.55
N LEU A 7 6.07 -4.38 10.24
CA LEU A 7 5.19 -5.38 9.63
C LEU A 7 5.76 -6.80 9.73
N GLU A 8 7.05 -6.97 9.46
CA GLU A 8 7.75 -8.26 9.62
C GLU A 8 7.70 -8.76 11.07
N GLU A 9 7.85 -7.85 12.04
CA GLU A 9 7.80 -8.14 13.46
C GLU A 9 6.37 -8.48 13.93
N GLN A 10 5.37 -7.77 13.44
CA GLN A 10 3.95 -8.04 13.74
C GLN A 10 3.51 -9.40 13.21
N VAL A 11 3.92 -9.78 11.99
CA VAL A 11 3.67 -11.12 11.43
C VAL A 11 4.33 -12.19 12.29
N LYS A 12 5.55 -11.96 12.77
CA LYS A 12 6.27 -12.89 13.64
C LYS A 12 5.61 -13.04 15.02
N GLN A 13 5.10 -11.95 15.60
CA GLN A 13 4.37 -11.97 16.87
C GLN A 13 3.06 -12.75 16.75
N LEU A 14 2.27 -12.51 15.69
CA LEU A 14 1.04 -13.25 15.44
C LEU A 14 1.27 -14.75 15.24
N GLN A 15 2.39 -15.13 14.63
CA GLN A 15 2.80 -16.52 14.49
C GLN A 15 3.18 -17.16 15.83
N ALA A 16 3.92 -16.43 16.67
CA ALA A 16 4.28 -16.91 18.01
C ALA A 16 3.03 -17.13 18.87
N GLU A 17 2.08 -16.19 18.85
CA GLU A 17 0.83 -16.30 19.60
C GLU A 17 -0.05 -17.45 19.07
N ALA A 18 -0.14 -17.64 17.75
CA ALA A 18 -0.86 -18.76 17.15
C ALA A 18 -0.21 -20.12 17.47
N ALA A 19 1.12 -20.19 17.48
CA ALA A 19 1.87 -21.40 17.82
C ALA A 19 1.78 -21.73 19.32
N GLU A 20 1.74 -20.73 20.20
CA GLU A 20 1.48 -20.91 21.63
C GLU A 20 0.05 -21.43 21.86
N ARG A 21 -0.96 -20.83 21.21
CA ARG A 21 -2.36 -21.32 21.30
C ARG A 21 -2.55 -22.73 20.74
N ALA A 22 -1.82 -23.11 19.69
CA ALA A 22 -1.86 -24.46 19.13
C ALA A 22 -1.19 -25.51 20.03
N GLN A 23 -0.36 -25.08 20.99
CA GLN A 23 0.32 -25.94 21.96
C GLN A 23 -0.42 -26.03 23.30
N GLU A 24 -1.44 -25.19 23.54
CA GLU A 24 -2.33 -25.37 24.68
C GLU A 24 -3.10 -26.69 24.50
N PRO A 25 -3.00 -27.63 25.45
CA PRO A 25 -3.70 -28.90 25.34
C PRO A 25 -5.20 -28.63 25.26
N ALA A 26 -5.82 -29.06 24.15
CA ALA A 26 -7.27 -29.05 24.02
C ALA A 26 -7.86 -29.76 25.25
N ILE A 27 -8.62 -29.03 26.05
CA ILE A 27 -9.35 -29.63 27.17
C ILE A 27 -10.35 -30.59 26.51
N ASP A 28 -10.21 -31.87 26.84
CA ASP A 28 -11.12 -32.91 26.37
C ASP A 28 -12.55 -32.52 26.77
N PRO A 29 -13.46 -32.28 25.81
CA PRO A 29 -14.80 -31.75 26.10
C PRO A 29 -15.59 -32.70 27.01
N GLU A 30 -15.33 -34.01 26.96
CA GLU A 30 -15.97 -34.98 27.85
C GLU A 30 -15.47 -34.85 29.30
N LYS A 31 -14.18 -34.54 29.49
CA LYS A 31 -13.61 -34.29 30.83
C LYS A 31 -14.07 -32.96 31.40
N ALA A 32 -14.14 -31.91 30.58
CA ALA A 32 -14.68 -30.61 30.99
C ALA A 32 -16.14 -30.72 31.44
N GLN A 33 -16.95 -31.51 30.72
CA GLN A 33 -18.34 -31.76 31.10
C GLN A 33 -18.45 -32.58 32.40
N ALA A 34 -17.61 -33.61 32.57
CA ALA A 34 -17.61 -34.41 33.79
C ALA A 34 -17.20 -33.59 35.04
N GLU A 35 -16.19 -32.71 34.91
CA GLU A 35 -15.79 -31.79 35.98
C GLU A 35 -16.86 -30.72 36.26
N PHE A 36 -17.56 -30.24 35.23
CA PHE A 36 -18.70 -29.35 35.38
C PHE A 36 -19.80 -29.99 36.23
N ASP A 37 -20.20 -31.22 35.90
CA ASP A 37 -21.26 -31.94 36.62
C ASP A 37 -20.89 -32.17 38.09
N GLN A 38 -19.62 -32.48 38.37
CA GLN A 38 -19.10 -32.63 39.74
C GLN A 38 -19.14 -31.32 40.54
N LEU A 39 -18.70 -30.21 39.93
CA LEU A 39 -18.75 -28.90 40.59
C LEU A 39 -20.18 -28.42 40.82
N MET A 40 -21.10 -28.71 39.89
CA MET A 40 -22.52 -28.38 40.06
C MET A 40 -23.18 -29.21 41.16
N ALA A 41 -22.85 -30.51 41.29
CA ALA A 41 -23.30 -31.33 42.41
C ALA A 41 -22.81 -30.75 43.75
N LYS A 42 -21.52 -30.43 43.84
CA LYS A 42 -20.91 -29.80 45.04
C LYS A 42 -21.53 -28.46 45.38
N ALA A 43 -21.85 -27.63 44.38
CA ALA A 43 -22.53 -26.37 44.62
C ALA A 43 -23.95 -26.57 45.17
N ASN A 44 -24.69 -27.58 44.69
CA ASN A 44 -26.01 -27.89 45.21
C ASN A 44 -25.96 -28.37 46.66
N ASP A 45 -24.97 -29.18 47.02
CA ASP A 45 -24.74 -29.61 48.41
C ASP A 45 -24.45 -28.40 49.32
N LEU A 46 -23.59 -27.47 48.89
CA LEU A 46 -23.32 -26.22 49.62
C LEU A 46 -24.56 -25.33 49.78
N VAL A 47 -25.49 -25.35 48.83
CA VAL A 47 -26.78 -24.65 48.97
C VAL A 47 -27.65 -25.33 50.04
N LEU A 48 -27.69 -26.67 50.07
CA LEU A 48 -28.43 -27.43 51.08
C LEU A 48 -27.87 -27.24 52.50
N GLU A 49 -26.56 -27.03 52.60
CA GLU A 49 -25.84 -26.72 53.85
C GLU A 49 -25.99 -25.26 54.29
N GLY A 50 -26.59 -24.40 53.45
CA GLY A 50 -26.78 -22.97 53.72
C GLY A 50 -25.59 -22.08 53.34
N GLU A 51 -24.51 -22.66 52.79
CA GLU A 51 -23.29 -21.99 52.36
C GLU A 51 -23.41 -21.39 50.95
N THR A 52 -24.45 -20.57 50.76
CA THR A 52 -24.81 -19.96 49.46
C THR A 52 -23.69 -19.13 48.82
N ALA A 53 -22.81 -18.52 49.62
CA ALA A 53 -21.67 -17.73 49.13
C ALA A 53 -20.57 -18.60 48.51
N GLU A 54 -20.30 -19.77 49.08
CA GLU A 54 -19.34 -20.74 48.55
C GLU A 54 -19.94 -21.47 47.35
N ALA A 55 -21.22 -21.83 47.40
CA ALA A 55 -21.95 -22.37 46.26
C ALA A 55 -21.85 -21.46 45.02
N ALA A 56 -22.01 -20.14 45.20
CA ALA A 56 -21.89 -19.17 44.12
C ALA A 56 -20.46 -19.05 43.56
N LYS A 57 -19.42 -19.38 44.33
CA LYS A 57 -18.04 -19.44 43.82
C LYS A 57 -17.83 -20.71 43.00
N VAL A 58 -18.27 -21.85 43.53
CA VAL A 58 -18.16 -23.15 42.85
C VAL A 58 -18.95 -23.17 41.54
N GLN A 59 -20.14 -22.58 41.49
CA GLN A 59 -20.91 -22.42 40.24
C GLN A 59 -20.17 -21.56 39.21
N ARG A 60 -19.53 -20.46 39.63
CA ARG A 60 -18.72 -19.62 38.73
C ARG A 60 -17.51 -20.37 38.17
N GLU A 61 -16.91 -21.25 38.94
CA GLU A 61 -15.83 -22.13 38.48
C GLU A 61 -16.35 -23.18 37.49
N ALA A 62 -17.51 -23.78 37.77
CA ALA A 62 -18.17 -24.70 36.84
C ALA A 62 -18.45 -24.03 35.49
N TYR A 63 -19.08 -22.85 35.47
CA TYR A 63 -19.39 -22.16 34.20
C TYR A 63 -18.16 -21.71 33.41
N LYS A 64 -16.98 -21.59 34.03
CA LYS A 64 -15.72 -21.33 33.29
C LYS A 64 -15.27 -22.55 32.48
N LEU A 65 -15.58 -23.77 32.92
CA LEU A 65 -15.29 -25.00 32.18
C LEU A 65 -16.17 -25.14 30.93
N LEU A 66 -17.35 -24.50 30.94
CA LEU A 66 -18.26 -24.44 29.80
C LEU A 66 -18.08 -23.19 28.93
N GLN A 67 -17.29 -22.21 29.36
CA GLN A 67 -16.92 -21.13 28.46
C GLN A 67 -16.19 -21.76 27.28
N PRO A 68 -16.56 -21.41 26.04
CA PRO A 68 -15.82 -21.88 24.89
C PRO A 68 -14.36 -21.46 25.11
N THR A 69 -13.47 -22.42 25.37
CA THR A 69 -12.09 -22.26 24.94
C THR A 69 -12.21 -21.84 23.48
N ALA A 70 -11.64 -20.68 23.14
CA ALA A 70 -11.78 -20.01 21.85
C ALA A 70 -11.96 -20.99 20.68
N PRO A 71 -12.85 -20.69 19.72
CA PRO A 71 -13.53 -21.64 18.87
C PRO A 71 -12.66 -22.81 18.40
N THR A 72 -13.12 -24.04 18.67
CA THR A 72 -12.72 -25.28 17.97
C THR A 72 -13.21 -25.28 16.52
N GLU A 73 -13.18 -24.14 15.84
CA GLU A 73 -12.94 -24.16 14.42
C GLU A 73 -11.42 -23.99 14.32
N PRO A 74 -10.68 -24.87 13.63
CA PRO A 74 -9.38 -24.45 13.18
C PRO A 74 -9.65 -23.14 12.42
N ALA A 75 -9.21 -22.00 12.99
CA ALA A 75 -9.16 -20.76 12.23
C ALA A 75 -8.66 -21.16 10.86
N PRO A 76 -9.35 -20.79 9.75
CA PRO A 76 -8.95 -21.23 8.41
C PRO A 76 -7.45 -21.06 8.40
N THR A 77 -6.72 -22.16 8.24
CA THR A 77 -5.27 -22.16 8.40
C THR A 77 -4.77 -21.24 7.30
N VAL A 78 -4.75 -19.94 7.56
CA VAL A 78 -4.24 -18.94 6.66
C VAL A 78 -2.77 -19.23 6.78
N ASP A 79 -2.27 -20.01 5.82
CA ASP A 79 -0.94 -20.56 5.88
C ASP A 79 -0.01 -19.38 6.12
N ALA A 80 0.66 -19.38 7.27
CA ALA A 80 1.47 -18.26 7.66
C ALA A 80 2.61 -18.03 6.64
N ALA A 81 2.95 -19.08 5.87
CA ALA A 81 3.80 -19.00 4.70
C ALA A 81 3.14 -18.25 3.53
N GLN A 82 1.85 -18.47 3.28
CA GLN A 82 1.08 -17.75 2.25
C GLN A 82 0.93 -16.26 2.59
N ILE A 83 0.65 -15.91 3.85
CA ILE A 83 0.61 -14.50 4.29
C ILE A 83 1.98 -13.86 4.10
N ARG A 84 3.05 -14.54 4.54
CA ARG A 84 4.42 -14.03 4.36
C ARG A 84 4.74 -13.81 2.88
N GLU A 85 4.41 -14.77 2.03
CA GLU A 85 4.66 -14.66 0.58
C GLU A 85 3.88 -13.47 0.01
N GLN A 86 2.60 -13.33 0.34
CA GLN A 86 1.79 -12.20 -0.12
C GLN A 86 2.35 -10.85 0.33
N VAL A 87 2.75 -10.74 1.60
CA VAL A 87 3.37 -9.51 2.14
C VAL A 87 4.71 -9.22 1.45
N MET A 88 5.54 -10.24 1.22
CA MET A 88 6.81 -10.07 0.53
C MET A 88 6.63 -9.67 -0.93
N GLN A 89 5.62 -10.22 -1.61
CA GLN A 89 5.26 -9.84 -2.97
C GLN A 89 4.76 -8.39 -3.02
N GLN A 90 3.95 -7.97 -2.05
CA GLN A 90 3.50 -6.57 -1.93
C GLN A 90 4.66 -5.60 -1.73
N ILE A 91 5.60 -5.93 -0.82
CA ILE A 91 6.80 -5.10 -0.59
C ILE A 91 7.64 -4.98 -1.87
N LYS A 92 7.83 -6.09 -2.60
CA LYS A 92 8.57 -6.07 -3.86
C LYS A 92 7.90 -5.19 -4.91
N VAL A 93 6.57 -5.27 -5.02
CA VAL A 93 5.79 -4.41 -5.93
C VAL A 93 5.96 -2.94 -5.55
N ASP A 94 5.84 -2.61 -4.27
CA ASP A 94 6.00 -1.24 -3.79
C ASP A 94 7.42 -0.70 -4.08
N ASP A 95 8.45 -1.53 -3.84
CA ASP A 95 9.85 -1.20 -4.13
C ASP A 95 10.07 -0.98 -5.64
N LEU A 96 9.48 -1.83 -6.49
CA LEU A 96 9.55 -1.72 -7.95
C LEU A 96 8.85 -0.46 -8.46
N VAL A 97 7.67 -0.13 -7.95
CA VAL A 97 6.94 1.08 -8.32
C VAL A 97 7.71 2.33 -7.90
N ALA A 98 8.31 2.32 -6.69
CA ALA A 98 9.15 3.42 -6.23
C ALA A 98 10.40 3.60 -7.11
N ALA A 99 11.06 2.51 -7.49
CA ALA A 99 12.19 2.53 -8.42
C ALA A 99 11.75 3.04 -9.80
N ALA A 100 10.62 2.57 -10.32
CA ALA A 100 10.07 2.98 -11.61
C ALA A 100 9.78 4.49 -11.67
N LYS A 101 9.17 5.05 -10.62
CA LYS A 101 8.91 6.50 -10.53
C LYS A 101 10.19 7.33 -10.46
N ARG A 102 11.19 6.83 -9.73
CA ARG A 102 12.49 7.48 -9.60
C ARG A 102 13.27 7.46 -10.92
N ASP A 103 13.27 6.31 -11.59
CA ASP A 103 14.06 6.10 -12.81
C ASP A 103 13.35 6.70 -14.04
N TYR A 104 12.01 6.72 -14.05
CA TYR A 104 11.18 7.25 -15.13
C TYR A 104 10.16 8.28 -14.60
N PRO A 105 10.52 9.57 -14.55
CA PRO A 105 9.65 10.64 -14.07
C PRO A 105 8.37 10.83 -14.89
N ALA A 106 8.28 10.22 -16.08
CA ALA A 106 7.06 10.18 -16.88
C ALA A 106 5.93 9.38 -16.22
N LEU A 107 6.26 8.46 -15.31
CA LEU A 107 5.31 7.64 -14.56
C LEU A 107 4.95 8.24 -13.20
N ASP A 108 5.64 9.30 -12.79
CA ASP A 108 5.41 9.93 -11.48
C ASP A 108 4.46 11.11 -11.61
N ARG A 109 3.36 11.11 -10.85
CA ARG A 109 2.31 12.15 -10.94
C ARG A 109 2.77 13.49 -10.40
N ASP A 110 3.78 13.48 -9.54
CA ASP A 110 4.33 14.66 -8.90
C ASP A 110 5.49 15.29 -9.71
N SER A 111 5.85 14.67 -10.84
CA SER A 111 6.92 15.12 -11.73
C SER A 111 6.39 16.04 -12.84
N GLU A 112 7.18 17.07 -13.20
CA GLU A 112 6.88 17.94 -14.34
C GLU A 112 6.84 17.18 -15.69
N SER A 113 7.52 16.03 -15.77
CA SER A 113 7.54 15.18 -16.97
C SER A 113 6.41 14.16 -17.01
N TYR A 114 5.47 14.20 -16.05
CA TYR A 114 4.37 13.24 -15.95
C TYR A 114 3.58 13.12 -17.26
N ASN A 115 3.32 11.88 -17.66
CA ASN A 115 2.47 11.60 -18.81
C ASN A 115 1.41 10.55 -18.44
N GLU A 116 0.17 11.00 -18.30
CA GLU A 116 -0.97 10.17 -17.96
C GLU A 116 -1.19 9.02 -18.96
N ALA A 117 -0.94 9.24 -20.27
CA ALA A 117 -1.11 8.18 -21.26
C ALA A 117 -0.10 7.04 -21.06
N ILE A 118 1.11 7.36 -20.59
CA ILE A 118 2.16 6.38 -20.30
C ILE A 118 1.83 5.62 -19.00
N GLU A 119 1.34 6.31 -17.97
CA GLU A 119 0.89 5.67 -16.72
C GLU A 119 -0.28 4.71 -16.96
N GLN A 120 -1.32 5.17 -17.67
CA GLN A 120 -2.48 4.34 -17.99
C GLN A 120 -2.09 3.14 -18.83
N ARG A 121 -1.15 3.32 -19.78
CA ARG A 121 -0.63 2.22 -20.59
C ARG A 121 0.14 1.22 -19.74
N THR A 122 0.94 1.67 -18.79
CA THR A 122 1.67 0.83 -17.83
C THR A 122 0.71 0.02 -16.98
N ALA A 123 -0.31 0.65 -16.41
CA ALA A 123 -1.34 -0.02 -15.62
C ALA A 123 -2.15 -1.03 -16.45
N SER A 124 -2.41 -0.73 -17.73
CA SER A 124 -3.08 -1.67 -18.63
C SER A 124 -2.22 -2.92 -18.91
N LEU A 125 -0.91 -2.74 -19.10
CA LEU A 125 0.01 -3.86 -19.34
C LEU A 125 0.23 -4.69 -18.07
N GLU A 126 0.30 -4.06 -16.90
CA GLU A 126 0.39 -4.75 -15.62
C GLU A 126 -0.82 -5.68 -15.41
N ARG A 127 -2.04 -5.16 -15.63
CA ARG A 127 -3.27 -5.95 -15.54
C ARG A 127 -3.29 -7.09 -16.56
N MET A 128 -2.77 -6.87 -17.76
CA MET A 128 -2.67 -7.91 -18.79
C MET A 128 -1.74 -9.04 -18.33
N TYR A 129 -0.53 -8.74 -17.85
CA TYR A 129 0.39 -9.76 -17.34
C TYR A 129 -0.15 -10.46 -16.10
N TYR A 130 -0.86 -9.74 -15.22
CA TYR A 130 -1.53 -10.37 -14.10
C TYR A 130 -2.60 -11.37 -14.55
N ALA A 131 -3.39 -11.03 -15.58
CA ALA A 131 -4.39 -11.92 -16.17
C ALA A 131 -3.76 -13.13 -16.90
N GLU A 132 -2.55 -12.98 -17.43
CA GLU A 132 -1.76 -14.07 -18.04
C GLU A 132 -1.18 -15.05 -17.01
N GLY A 133 -1.31 -14.76 -15.71
CA GLY A 133 -0.86 -15.63 -14.63
C GLY A 133 0.52 -15.30 -14.07
N TYR A 134 1.10 -14.15 -14.41
CA TYR A 134 2.32 -13.67 -13.76
C TYR A 134 2.04 -13.19 -12.33
N THR A 135 3.04 -13.32 -11.46
CA THR A 135 2.95 -12.76 -10.09
C THR A 135 2.93 -11.22 -10.14
N ALA A 136 2.37 -10.58 -9.11
CA ALA A 136 2.23 -9.11 -9.08
C ALA A 136 3.57 -8.37 -9.34
N SER A 137 4.68 -8.85 -8.77
CA SER A 137 6.00 -8.27 -9.01
C SER A 137 6.47 -8.42 -10.46
N GLN A 138 6.31 -9.61 -11.04
CA GLN A 138 6.67 -9.88 -12.44
C GLN A 138 5.83 -9.08 -13.43
N SER A 139 4.54 -8.88 -13.14
CA SER A 139 3.65 -8.08 -13.98
C SER A 139 4.10 -6.62 -14.05
N VAL A 140 4.50 -6.04 -12.92
CA VAL A 140 5.03 -4.67 -12.86
C VAL A 140 6.37 -4.55 -13.59
N GLU A 141 7.31 -5.48 -13.39
CA GLU A 141 8.60 -5.48 -14.11
C GLU A 141 8.42 -5.56 -15.63
N LYS A 142 7.54 -6.45 -16.10
CA LYS A 142 7.29 -6.63 -17.53
C LYS A 142 6.55 -5.45 -18.13
N ALA A 143 5.54 -4.92 -17.44
CA ALA A 143 4.80 -3.74 -17.88
C ALA A 143 5.76 -2.55 -18.03
N LEU A 144 6.64 -2.33 -17.05
CA LEU A 144 7.63 -1.27 -17.11
C LEU A 144 8.59 -1.46 -18.28
N ALA A 145 9.17 -2.65 -18.44
CA ALA A 145 10.12 -2.94 -19.51
C ALA A 145 9.53 -2.74 -20.91
N ASP A 146 8.26 -3.06 -21.11
CA ASP A 146 7.59 -2.89 -22.40
C ASP A 146 7.17 -1.44 -22.67
N VAL A 147 6.76 -0.70 -21.64
CA VAL A 147 6.47 0.74 -21.77
C VAL A 147 7.73 1.55 -22.07
N VAL A 148 8.84 1.22 -21.40
CA VAL A 148 10.14 1.87 -21.65
C VAL A 148 10.54 1.71 -23.11
N LYS A 149 10.38 0.51 -23.69
CA LYS A 149 10.67 0.26 -25.11
C LYS A 149 9.67 0.90 -26.05
N LEU A 150 8.39 0.94 -25.67
CA LEU A 150 7.32 1.45 -26.54
C LEU A 150 7.37 2.97 -26.68
N TYR A 151 7.76 3.68 -25.62
CA TYR A 151 7.83 5.14 -25.57
C TYR A 151 9.26 5.68 -25.57
N ASP A 152 10.27 4.81 -25.74
CA ASP A 152 11.70 5.15 -25.75
C ASP A 152 12.10 6.02 -24.55
N LEU A 153 11.67 5.60 -23.36
CA LEU A 153 11.89 6.35 -22.12
C LEU A 153 13.35 6.17 -21.66
N ALA A 154 14.10 7.27 -21.61
CA ALA A 154 15.43 7.28 -21.02
C ALA A 154 15.33 7.28 -19.48
N PRO A 155 16.00 6.37 -18.76
CA PRO A 155 16.07 6.43 -17.31
C PRO A 155 16.88 7.67 -16.88
N VAL A 156 16.42 8.38 -15.84
CA VAL A 156 17.13 9.55 -15.29
C VAL A 156 18.51 9.18 -14.74
N SER A 157 18.73 7.90 -14.42
CA SER A 157 20.03 7.40 -14.00
C SER A 157 21.04 7.25 -15.14
N GLU A 158 20.65 7.41 -16.41
CA GLU A 158 21.57 7.54 -17.54
C GLU A 158 21.97 9.00 -17.76
N THR A 159 22.70 9.58 -16.81
CA THR A 159 23.71 10.57 -17.19
C THR A 159 25.01 9.81 -17.47
N GLU A 160 25.22 9.55 -18.77
CA GLU A 160 26.47 9.15 -19.45
C GLU A 160 27.21 7.89 -18.97
N VAL A 161 26.97 6.77 -19.66
CA VAL A 161 28.10 6.05 -20.26
C VAL A 161 27.90 6.12 -21.77
N PRO A 162 28.74 6.82 -22.53
CA PRO A 162 28.65 6.76 -23.98
C PRO A 162 28.95 5.32 -24.38
N GLU A 163 27.92 4.58 -24.83
CA GLU A 163 28.12 3.34 -25.54
C GLU A 163 28.99 3.66 -26.75
N THR A 164 30.24 3.20 -26.72
CA THR A 164 31.11 3.15 -27.88
C THR A 164 30.34 2.49 -29.02
N PRO A 165 30.06 3.17 -30.14
CA PRO A 165 29.37 2.54 -31.25
C PRO A 165 30.26 1.42 -31.82
N PRO A 166 29.70 0.24 -32.15
CA PRO A 166 30.48 -0.81 -32.79
C PRO A 166 31.01 -0.30 -34.13
N VAL A 167 32.34 -0.34 -34.27
CA VAL A 167 33.08 0.02 -35.48
C VAL A 167 32.58 -0.85 -36.64
N GLN A 168 31.73 -0.28 -37.49
CA GLN A 168 31.47 -0.84 -38.81
C GLN A 168 32.51 -0.31 -39.80
N PRO A 169 33.07 -1.16 -40.68
CA PRO A 169 34.14 -0.77 -41.58
C PRO A 169 33.65 0.24 -42.62
N LYS A 170 34.42 1.33 -42.71
CA LYS A 170 34.27 2.44 -43.66
C LYS A 170 34.05 1.95 -45.08
N ARG A 171 33.01 2.49 -45.73
CA ARG A 171 32.93 2.55 -47.19
C ARG A 171 32.83 4.01 -47.57
N ASP A 172 33.92 4.52 -48.14
CA ASP A 172 34.01 5.83 -48.74
C ASP A 172 33.07 5.93 -49.95
N THR A 173 32.25 6.98 -50.01
CA THR A 173 32.03 7.78 -51.23
C THR A 173 31.61 9.20 -50.83
N SER A 174 32.23 10.15 -51.49
CA SER A 174 32.46 11.56 -51.15
C SER A 174 31.29 12.53 -51.53
N PRO A 175 31.48 13.86 -51.74
CA PRO A 175 30.84 14.88 -50.90
C PRO A 175 30.02 15.96 -51.67
N ASP A 176 29.01 16.52 -51.05
CA ASP A 176 28.49 17.90 -51.25
C ASP A 176 27.33 18.01 -50.24
N VAL A 177 27.17 19.05 -49.44
CA VAL A 177 26.64 20.34 -49.88
C VAL A 177 27.11 21.41 -48.90
N ARG A 178 27.81 22.41 -49.42
CA ARG A 178 27.90 23.74 -48.82
C ARG A 178 26.54 24.42 -48.91
N GLY A 179 26.11 25.00 -47.79
CA GLY A 179 25.30 26.22 -47.81
C GLY A 179 23.85 26.06 -47.40
N SER A 180 23.56 26.31 -46.11
CA SER A 180 22.44 27.16 -45.68
C SER A 180 22.60 27.51 -44.20
N VAL A 181 23.61 28.33 -43.91
CA VAL A 181 23.56 29.26 -42.78
C VAL A 181 22.60 30.37 -43.20
N ALA A 182 21.31 30.25 -42.86
CA ALA A 182 20.34 31.35 -42.77
C ALA A 182 18.90 30.78 -42.69
N ALA A 183 18.37 30.60 -41.47
CA ALA A 183 16.95 30.80 -41.13
C ALA A 183 16.65 30.27 -39.72
N ALA A 184 17.10 30.98 -38.68
CA ALA A 184 16.58 30.80 -37.32
C ALA A 184 16.69 32.07 -36.45
N ASN A 185 16.88 33.26 -37.04
CA ASN A 185 16.98 34.54 -36.33
C ASN A 185 15.75 35.43 -36.61
N ALA A 186 14.55 34.88 -36.43
CA ALA A 186 13.30 35.64 -36.49
C ALA A 186 12.45 35.34 -35.24
N GLN A 187 12.94 35.75 -34.08
CA GLN A 187 12.11 36.03 -32.90
C GLN A 187 12.35 37.49 -32.49
N PRO A 188 11.36 38.38 -32.67
CA PRO A 188 11.39 39.67 -32.00
C PRO A 188 10.98 39.51 -30.52
N PRO A 189 11.62 40.23 -29.58
CA PRO A 189 11.31 40.18 -28.16
C PRO A 189 10.05 40.98 -27.82
N GLU A 190 9.48 40.69 -26.64
CA GLU A 190 8.26 41.28 -26.05
C GLU A 190 8.26 42.82 -25.95
N PRO A 191 7.10 43.42 -25.63
CA PRO A 191 7.00 43.91 -24.25
C PRO A 191 5.62 43.75 -23.56
N ALA A 192 5.71 43.29 -22.30
CA ALA A 192 5.01 43.70 -21.08
C ALA A 192 3.59 44.35 -21.07
N ALA A 193 2.85 43.87 -20.05
CA ALA A 193 1.85 44.56 -19.22
C ALA A 193 0.40 44.66 -19.74
N GLY A 194 -0.47 43.83 -19.15
CA GLY A 194 -1.93 43.96 -19.18
C GLY A 194 -2.52 43.36 -17.92
N VAL A 195 -2.99 44.23 -17.03
CA VAL A 195 -3.60 43.97 -15.72
C VAL A 195 -5.09 43.60 -15.88
N SER A 196 -5.55 42.61 -15.09
CA SER A 196 -6.93 42.27 -14.70
C SER A 196 -7.87 41.74 -15.82
N THR A 197 -8.75 40.75 -15.61
CA THR A 197 -9.76 40.66 -14.54
C THR A 197 -10.24 39.22 -14.25
N SER A 198 -10.48 38.96 -12.96
CA SER A 198 -11.35 37.98 -12.33
C SER A 198 -12.40 37.25 -13.19
N ALA A 199 -12.44 35.93 -13.01
CA ALA A 199 -13.68 35.17 -12.91
C ALA A 199 -13.59 34.26 -11.68
N GLU A 200 -13.55 34.91 -10.50
CA GLU A 200 -13.82 34.27 -9.21
C GLU A 200 -15.20 33.60 -9.22
N ARG A 201 -15.21 32.29 -8.99
CA ARG A 201 -16.30 31.67 -8.22
C ARG A 201 -15.86 31.76 -6.76
N PRO A 202 -16.56 32.50 -5.90
CA PRO A 202 -16.19 32.59 -4.50
C PRO A 202 -16.60 31.27 -3.81
N ASN A 203 -15.70 30.75 -2.97
CA ASN A 203 -15.95 29.73 -1.93
C ASN A 203 -15.65 28.26 -2.23
N GLN A 204 -14.70 27.93 -3.10
CA GLN A 204 -14.09 26.59 -3.06
C GLN A 204 -12.60 26.71 -2.77
N ILE A 205 -12.29 26.79 -1.47
CA ILE A 205 -10.93 26.54 -0.99
C ILE A 205 -10.70 25.04 -1.19
N ASP A 206 -9.72 24.70 -2.03
CA ASP A 206 -9.35 23.32 -2.26
C ASP A 206 -8.49 22.80 -1.09
N VAL A 207 -9.19 22.26 -0.09
CA VAL A 207 -8.59 21.75 1.16
C VAL A 207 -7.56 20.65 0.91
N ALA A 208 -7.62 19.96 -0.24
CA ALA A 208 -6.67 18.91 -0.61
C ALA A 208 -5.27 19.46 -0.98
N THR A 209 -5.17 20.77 -1.24
CA THR A 209 -3.92 21.42 -1.64
C THR A 209 -3.26 22.24 -0.53
N LEU A 210 -3.93 22.38 0.62
CA LEU A 210 -3.42 23.17 1.74
C LEU A 210 -2.50 22.34 2.64
N SER A 211 -1.38 22.93 3.06
CA SER A 211 -0.59 22.38 4.15
C SER A 211 -1.33 22.52 5.49
N GLN A 212 -0.95 21.70 6.48
CA GLN A 212 -1.64 21.67 7.77
C GLN A 212 -1.57 23.02 8.50
N ASP A 213 -0.45 23.74 8.36
CA ASP A 213 -0.26 25.07 8.95
C ASP A 213 -1.14 26.14 8.25
N GLU A 214 -1.39 26.00 6.95
CA GLU A 214 -2.25 26.91 6.19
C GLU A 214 -3.74 26.64 6.45
N PHE A 215 -4.10 25.39 6.74
CA PHE A 215 -5.45 25.02 7.15
C PHE A 215 -5.80 25.58 8.54
N ASP A 216 -4.87 25.51 9.49
CA ASP A 216 -5.06 26.01 10.85
C ASP A 216 -5.08 27.56 10.92
N ALA A 217 -4.49 28.23 9.92
CA ALA A 217 -4.54 29.68 9.76
C ALA A 217 -5.86 30.20 9.16
N LEU A 218 -6.80 29.33 8.77
CA LEU A 218 -8.06 29.76 8.18
C LEU A 218 -8.96 30.49 9.20
N PRO A 219 -9.72 31.50 8.75
CA PRO A 219 -10.68 32.18 9.61
C PRO A 219 -11.72 31.19 10.15
N GLU A 220 -12.16 31.40 11.39
CA GLU A 220 -13.12 30.53 12.06
C GLU A 220 -14.46 30.40 11.31
N SER A 221 -14.87 31.46 10.59
CA SER A 221 -16.05 31.44 9.71
C SER A 221 -15.90 30.49 8.51
N THR A 222 -14.68 30.34 7.99
CA THR A 222 -14.35 29.43 6.90
C THR A 222 -14.26 27.99 7.41
N LEU A 223 -13.66 27.77 8.57
CA LEU A 223 -13.62 26.46 9.22
C LEU A 223 -15.02 25.95 9.60
N ALA A 224 -15.91 26.83 10.07
CA ALA A 224 -17.30 26.49 10.35
C ALA A 224 -18.06 26.04 9.09
N SER A 225 -17.83 26.71 7.96
CA SER A 225 -18.41 26.31 6.67
C SER A 225 -17.84 24.98 6.15
N LEU A 226 -16.53 24.74 6.30
CA LEU A 226 -15.90 23.45 5.97
C LEU A 226 -16.35 22.30 6.87
N ARG A 227 -16.70 22.58 8.14
CA ARG A 227 -17.31 21.61 9.07
C ARG A 227 -18.79 21.36 8.81
N GLY A 228 -19.43 22.16 7.95
CA GLY A 228 -20.86 22.07 7.67
C GLY A 228 -21.75 22.66 8.76
N ASP A 229 -21.21 23.55 9.60
CA ASP A 229 -21.90 24.17 10.74
C ASP A 229 -22.79 25.37 10.34
N SER A 230 -22.83 25.70 9.05
CA SER A 230 -23.72 26.72 8.49
C SER A 230 -24.91 26.05 7.79
N ILE A 231 -26.05 25.97 8.49
CA ILE A 231 -27.40 25.86 7.89
C ILE A 231 -28.13 27.18 8.18
#